data_AF-A0A972W0Q1-F1
#
_entry.id   AF-A0A972W0Q1-F1
#
_cell.length_a   1.000
_cell.length_b   1.000
_cell.length_c   1.000
_cell.angle_alpha   90.00
_cell.angle_beta   90.00
_cell.angle_gamma   90.00
#
_symmetry.space_group_name_H-M   'P 1'
#
loop_
_entity.id
_entity.type
_entity.pdbx_description
1 polymer ?
#
loop_
_entity_poly.entity_id
_entity_poly.type
_entity_poly.pdbx_seq_one_letter_code
_entity_poly.pdbx_strand_id
1 'polypeptide(L)'
;GGLMIRMAWHSAGTYRTADGRGGGGTGNQRFAPLNSWPDNGNLDKARRLLWPIKKKYGNKVSWADLIILAGTIAYENMGLKTFGFAFGREDIWHPEQDIYWGAEKEWLAPSDSRYENLENPSTLENPLAAVQMGLIYVNPEGVNGVPDPLKTAEQVRETFKRMAMNDEETVALTAGGHTVGKTHGNGDASILGPNPESASVEEQGLGWLNPNKSGKGRYTVTSGLEGSWTTNPTKWDNGFFEMLFNHEWELQKSPAGAWQWEPTTIKEEDKTVDVEDFSIRHNPMMTDADMAMKVDPTYKEISLKFMNDFDAFSDTFARAWFKLTHRDMGPKSCYFGPDVPQEDLIWQDPINAGKKEYNVTAVKEKIANSGLSISEMVATAWDSARTYRGSDKRGGANGARIRLSPQKDWEGNEPQKLSKVLSVLEPIAAEFEISIADTIVLAGNVGVEKAAKNAGTIITVPFTPGRGDATYEMTDAESFEPLEPLADGYRNWLKKEYIVSPEELMLDRTQLMGLTAPEMTVLLGGMRVMGTNYGETKHGVFTNNIGALSNDFFVNLTDMGYSWEPAENGLYNIRSKKTGEVKFTATRTDLVFGSNSILRSYAEFYAQDDNKERFVQDFVNAWVKVMNADRFDLK
;
A
#
# COMPACT_ATOMS: atom_id res chain seq x y z
N GLY A 1 9.21 -0.53 26.86
CA GLY A 1 8.18 0.05 25.99
C GLY A 1 8.77 0.66 24.74
N GLY A 2 9.48 1.79 24.83
CA GLY A 2 9.97 2.57 23.67
C GLY A 2 10.58 1.77 22.51
N LEU A 3 11.41 0.75 22.78
CA LEU A 3 11.95 -0.11 21.72
C LEU A 3 10.88 -0.91 20.95
N MET A 4 9.84 -1.40 21.64
CA MET A 4 8.73 -2.13 21.01
C MET A 4 7.81 -1.19 20.25
N ILE A 5 7.62 0.03 20.75
CA ILE A 5 6.89 1.10 20.06
C ILE A 5 7.59 1.45 18.76
N ARG A 6 8.90 1.72 18.79
CA ARG A 6 9.71 1.96 17.59
C ARG A 6 9.60 0.79 16.61
N MET A 7 9.71 -0.45 17.09
CA MET A 7 9.58 -1.63 16.23
C MET A 7 8.23 -1.68 15.49
N ALA A 8 7.12 -1.42 16.20
CA ALA A 8 5.79 -1.37 15.61
C ALA A 8 5.62 -0.18 14.65
N TRP A 9 6.10 1.01 15.04
CA TRP A 9 6.16 2.22 14.19
C TRP A 9 6.88 1.92 12.87
N HIS A 10 8.10 1.37 12.92
CA HIS A 10 8.89 1.05 11.73
C HIS A 10 8.28 -0.10 10.91
N SER A 11 7.53 -1.01 11.54
CA SER A 11 6.83 -2.05 10.81
C SER A 11 5.74 -1.42 9.95
N ALA A 12 4.90 -0.58 10.55
CA ALA A 12 3.81 0.11 9.86
C ALA A 12 4.28 1.24 8.93
N GLY A 13 5.40 1.88 9.26
CA GLY A 13 5.89 3.12 8.67
C GLY A 13 6.49 2.99 7.27
N THR A 14 6.50 1.79 6.68
CA THR A 14 6.99 1.62 5.29
C THR A 14 5.88 1.75 4.23
N TYR A 15 4.62 1.86 4.69
CA TYR A 15 3.43 1.96 3.84
C TYR A 15 3.45 3.18 2.90
N ARG A 16 2.99 3.03 1.67
CA ARG A 16 2.77 4.17 0.74
C ARG A 16 1.37 4.14 0.16
N THR A 17 0.71 5.28 0.11
CA THR A 17 -0.65 5.41 -0.47
C THR A 17 -0.67 5.13 -1.97
N ALA A 18 0.42 5.44 -2.68
CA ALA A 18 0.52 5.32 -4.13
C ALA A 18 0.20 3.91 -4.65
N ASP A 19 0.77 2.87 -4.03
CA ASP A 19 0.57 1.46 -4.43
C ASP A 19 0.08 0.57 -3.27
N GLY A 20 -0.08 1.13 -2.07
CA GLY A 20 -0.52 0.41 -0.87
C GLY A 20 0.54 -0.55 -0.31
N ARG A 21 1.75 -0.61 -0.90
CA ARG A 21 2.81 -1.54 -0.48
C ARG A 21 3.56 -1.03 0.75
N GLY A 22 4.32 -1.93 1.38
CA GLY A 22 4.88 -1.73 2.71
C GLY A 22 3.80 -1.82 3.79
N GLY A 23 4.14 -1.45 5.01
CA GLY A 23 3.23 -1.49 6.15
C GLY A 23 3.44 -2.68 7.09
N GLY A 24 2.57 -2.76 8.11
CA GLY A 24 2.65 -3.72 9.21
C GLY A 24 1.93 -5.05 8.93
N GLY A 25 1.18 -5.13 7.84
CA GLY A 25 0.18 -6.15 7.54
C GLY A 25 0.72 -7.56 7.26
N THR A 26 2.01 -7.70 6.98
CA THR A 26 2.64 -8.98 6.58
C THR A 26 3.82 -9.40 7.47
N GLY A 27 4.27 -8.52 8.37
CA GLY A 27 5.46 -8.77 9.18
C GLY A 27 6.77 -8.76 8.39
N ASN A 28 6.79 -8.11 7.21
CA ASN A 28 7.92 -8.08 6.28
C ASN A 28 9.20 -7.45 6.88
N GLN A 29 9.11 -6.69 7.99
CA GLN A 29 10.28 -6.20 8.73
C GLN A 29 11.24 -7.33 9.19
N ARG A 30 10.80 -8.59 9.17
CA ARG A 30 11.63 -9.77 9.46
C ARG A 30 12.56 -10.16 8.32
N PHE A 31 12.30 -9.73 7.09
CA PHE A 31 13.01 -10.13 5.88
C PHE A 31 13.78 -8.97 5.24
N ALA A 32 14.69 -9.31 4.33
CA ALA A 32 15.41 -8.34 3.53
C ALA A 32 14.46 -7.57 2.59
N PRO A 33 14.75 -6.30 2.24
CA PRO A 33 15.83 -5.50 2.78
C PRO A 33 15.49 -4.86 4.15
N LEU A 34 14.22 -4.86 4.55
CA LEU A 34 13.73 -4.11 5.71
C LEU A 34 14.42 -4.52 7.02
N ASN A 35 14.72 -5.81 7.21
CA ASN A 35 15.39 -6.30 8.41
C ASN A 35 16.81 -5.71 8.60
N SER A 36 17.37 -5.06 7.58
CA SER A 36 18.75 -4.57 7.49
C SER A 36 18.86 -3.11 7.08
N TRP A 37 17.74 -2.41 6.88
CA TRP A 37 17.74 -0.95 6.70
C TRP A 37 18.46 -0.26 7.86
N PRO A 38 19.29 0.77 7.61
CA PRO A 38 19.94 1.53 8.68
C PRO A 38 18.97 2.03 9.74
N ASP A 39 17.80 2.52 9.32
CA ASP A 39 16.78 3.02 10.24
C ASP A 39 16.10 1.91 11.04
N ASN A 40 16.24 0.65 10.65
CA ASN A 40 15.82 -0.52 11.43
C ASN A 40 16.92 -1.09 12.32
N GLY A 41 18.03 -0.36 12.50
CA GLY A 41 19.13 -0.70 13.39
C GLY A 41 18.63 -1.14 14.77
N ASN A 42 19.15 -2.28 15.24
CA ASN A 42 18.80 -2.93 16.50
C ASN A 42 17.36 -3.42 16.66
N LEU A 43 16.47 -3.29 15.67
CA LEU A 43 15.12 -3.88 15.73
C LEU A 43 15.14 -5.41 15.58
N ASP A 44 16.22 -5.98 15.05
CA ASP A 44 16.51 -7.42 15.16
C ASP A 44 16.53 -7.89 16.61
N LYS A 45 17.07 -7.08 17.55
CA LYS A 45 17.05 -7.36 18.99
C LYS A 45 15.64 -7.29 19.56
N ALA A 46 14.86 -6.28 19.16
CA ALA A 46 13.46 -6.12 19.59
C ALA A 46 12.61 -7.34 19.20
N ARG A 47 12.71 -7.77 17.93
CA ARG A 47 12.02 -8.98 17.44
C ARG A 47 12.51 -10.23 18.16
N ARG A 48 13.81 -10.35 18.44
CA ARG A 48 14.38 -11.49 19.17
C ARG A 48 13.82 -11.62 20.60
N LEU A 49 13.56 -10.50 21.28
CA LEU A 49 12.94 -10.50 22.61
C LEU A 49 11.50 -11.05 22.61
N LEU A 50 10.78 -10.93 21.49
CA LEU A 50 9.44 -11.49 21.33
C LEU A 50 9.41 -12.99 21.02
N TRP A 51 10.55 -13.59 20.65
CA TRP A 51 10.61 -15.01 20.27
C TRP A 51 10.02 -15.97 21.32
N PRO A 52 10.29 -15.85 22.63
CA PRO A 52 9.67 -16.74 23.62
C PRO A 52 8.13 -16.67 23.61
N ILE A 53 7.55 -15.49 23.36
CA ILE A 53 6.10 -15.31 23.23
C ILE A 53 5.61 -15.95 21.93
N LYS A 54 6.25 -15.65 20.79
CA LYS A 54 5.90 -16.27 19.50
C LYS A 54 5.97 -17.80 19.59
N LYS A 55 7.03 -18.35 20.20
CA LYS A 55 7.22 -19.79 20.41
C LYS A 55 6.10 -20.39 21.26
N LYS A 56 5.68 -19.70 22.33
CA LYS A 56 4.61 -20.16 23.23
C LYS A 56 3.25 -20.23 22.52
N TYR A 57 2.91 -19.23 21.71
CA TYR A 57 1.58 -19.13 21.08
C TYR A 57 1.52 -19.71 19.66
N GLY A 58 2.67 -19.99 19.04
CA GLY A 58 2.76 -20.68 17.75
C GLY A 58 1.95 -19.96 16.66
N ASN A 59 1.13 -20.71 15.92
CA ASN A 59 0.31 -20.20 14.83
C ASN A 59 -0.96 -19.46 15.29
N LYS A 60 -1.22 -19.36 16.61
CA LYS A 60 -2.35 -18.58 17.13
C LYS A 60 -2.12 -17.07 17.05
N VAL A 61 -0.88 -16.64 16.83
CA VAL A 61 -0.51 -15.25 16.61
C VAL A 61 0.60 -15.19 15.58
N SER A 62 0.40 -14.41 14.51
CA SER A 62 1.43 -14.15 13.52
C SER A 62 2.52 -13.24 14.11
N TRP A 63 3.70 -13.19 13.48
CA TRP A 63 4.68 -12.16 13.82
C TRP A 63 4.17 -10.76 13.46
N ALA A 64 3.44 -10.63 12.36
CA ALA A 64 2.83 -9.36 11.96
C ALA A 64 1.95 -8.78 13.08
N ASP A 65 1.01 -9.57 13.62
CA ASP A 65 0.17 -9.14 14.74
C ASP A 65 0.99 -8.94 16.02
N LEU A 66 1.94 -9.85 16.32
CA LEU A 66 2.72 -9.78 17.56
C LEU A 66 3.62 -8.52 17.64
N ILE A 67 4.19 -8.10 16.52
CA ILE A 67 5.02 -6.88 16.45
C ILE A 67 4.18 -5.65 16.78
N ILE A 68 3.02 -5.51 16.15
CA ILE A 68 2.12 -4.37 16.38
C ILE A 68 1.56 -4.40 17.81
N LEU A 69 1.10 -5.58 18.27
CA LEU A 69 0.58 -5.76 19.62
C LEU A 69 1.60 -5.36 20.68
N ALA A 70 2.88 -5.72 20.50
CA ALA A 70 3.93 -5.36 21.44
C ALA A 70 4.12 -3.83 21.58
N GLY A 71 3.95 -3.07 20.49
CA GLY A 71 3.94 -1.61 20.52
C GLY A 71 2.71 -1.04 21.23
N THR A 72 1.52 -1.53 20.92
CA THR A 72 0.26 -1.10 21.55
C THR A 72 0.27 -1.37 23.06
N ILE A 73 0.63 -2.59 23.49
CA ILE A 73 0.74 -2.93 24.92
C ILE A 73 1.84 -2.14 25.62
N ALA A 74 2.91 -1.77 24.91
CA ALA A 74 3.94 -0.90 25.48
C ALA A 74 3.41 0.50 25.81
N TYR A 75 2.52 1.07 25.00
CA TYR A 75 1.84 2.33 25.30
C TYR A 75 0.88 2.20 26.49
N GLU A 76 0.06 1.14 26.52
CA GLU A 76 -0.85 0.88 27.64
C GLU A 76 -0.10 0.75 28.97
N ASN A 77 1.02 0.02 28.96
CA ASN A 77 1.87 -0.12 30.13
C ASN A 77 2.45 1.20 30.63
N MET A 78 2.65 2.17 29.73
CA MET A 78 3.18 3.50 30.04
C MET A 78 2.08 4.49 30.43
N GLY A 79 0.80 4.12 30.33
CA GLY A 79 -0.34 4.91 30.81
C GLY A 79 -1.24 5.51 29.73
N LEU A 80 -0.98 5.24 28.44
CA LEU A 80 -1.89 5.65 27.37
C LEU A 80 -3.10 4.71 27.34
N LYS A 81 -4.31 5.27 27.26
CA LYS A 81 -5.49 4.50 26.86
C LYS A 81 -5.51 4.41 25.32
N THR A 82 -5.21 3.23 24.79
CA THR A 82 -5.23 2.99 23.34
C THR A 82 -6.65 3.03 22.79
N PHE A 83 -6.77 3.30 21.48
CA PHE A 83 -8.07 3.34 20.80
C PHE A 83 -8.67 1.94 20.62
N GLY A 84 -7.80 0.94 20.45
CA GLY A 84 -8.13 -0.48 20.31
C GLY A 84 -7.05 -1.25 19.56
N PHE A 85 -7.32 -2.50 19.23
CA PHE A 85 -6.43 -3.38 18.47
C PHE A 85 -7.20 -4.42 17.68
N ALA A 86 -6.76 -4.73 16.46
CA ALA A 86 -7.26 -5.86 15.70
C ALA A 86 -6.13 -6.82 15.30
N PHE A 87 -6.38 -8.11 15.48
CA PHE A 87 -5.66 -9.21 14.84
C PHE A 87 -6.15 -9.42 13.42
N GLY A 88 -5.44 -10.22 12.63
CA GLY A 88 -5.84 -10.62 11.27
C GLY A 88 -4.73 -10.55 10.25
N ARG A 89 -3.52 -10.15 10.66
CA ARG A 89 -2.37 -10.07 9.77
C ARG A 89 -1.76 -11.45 9.58
N GLU A 90 -1.62 -11.89 8.35
CA GLU A 90 -0.99 -13.17 8.03
C GLU A 90 0.53 -13.01 7.89
N ASP A 91 1.30 -14.00 8.36
CA ASP A 91 2.75 -14.02 8.15
C ASP A 91 3.09 -14.39 6.71
N ILE A 92 4.02 -13.65 6.11
CA ILE A 92 4.75 -14.10 4.92
C ILE A 92 6.02 -14.88 5.30
N TRP A 93 6.54 -15.63 4.31
CA TRP A 93 7.65 -16.57 4.47
C TRP A 93 8.87 -16.28 3.60
N HIS A 94 8.78 -15.25 2.77
CA HIS A 94 9.85 -14.69 1.95
C HIS A 94 9.64 -13.18 1.87
N PRO A 95 10.67 -12.39 1.53
CA PRO A 95 10.50 -10.96 1.32
C PRO A 95 9.52 -10.69 0.19
N GLU A 96 8.78 -9.58 0.31
CA GLU A 96 8.03 -9.01 -0.82
C GLU A 96 9.05 -8.51 -1.86
N GLN A 97 9.08 -9.15 -3.03
CA GLN A 97 10.01 -8.82 -4.10
C GLN A 97 9.49 -7.70 -5.02
N ASP A 98 8.22 -7.35 -4.86
CA ASP A 98 7.48 -6.47 -5.76
C ASP A 98 7.48 -5.00 -5.31
N ILE A 99 8.34 -4.63 -4.35
CA ILE A 99 8.41 -3.26 -3.83
C ILE A 99 9.60 -2.51 -4.39
N TYR A 100 9.33 -1.41 -5.09
CA TYR A 100 10.32 -0.44 -5.50
C TYR A 100 10.60 0.59 -4.39
N TRP A 101 11.71 0.38 -3.67
CA TRP A 101 12.16 1.26 -2.57
C TRP A 101 13.01 2.48 -3.04
N GLY A 102 13.31 2.56 -4.32
CA GLY A 102 14.20 3.56 -4.93
C GLY A 102 15.31 2.91 -5.75
N ALA A 103 15.94 3.69 -6.65
CA ALA A 103 16.95 3.19 -7.59
C ALA A 103 18.38 3.14 -7.02
N GLU A 104 18.60 3.76 -5.85
CA GLU A 104 19.92 3.96 -5.26
C GLU A 104 20.66 2.64 -5.01
N LYS A 105 21.99 2.71 -5.10
CA LYS A 105 22.89 1.56 -4.88
C LYS A 105 23.59 1.60 -3.53
N GLU A 106 23.37 2.66 -2.76
CA GLU A 106 23.99 2.89 -1.46
C GLU A 106 22.92 3.27 -0.44
N TRP A 107 23.06 2.76 0.79
CA TRP A 107 22.21 3.16 1.90
C TRP A 107 22.42 4.64 2.22
N LEU A 108 21.34 5.36 2.50
CA LEU A 108 21.38 6.77 2.87
C LEU A 108 22.10 7.66 1.85
N ALA A 109 22.08 7.27 0.56
CA ALA A 109 22.53 8.16 -0.50
C ALA A 109 21.80 9.52 -0.43
N PRO A 110 22.42 10.62 -0.92
CA PRO A 110 21.79 11.93 -0.92
C PRO A 110 20.41 11.91 -1.56
N SER A 111 19.47 12.64 -0.97
CA SER A 111 18.07 12.70 -1.41
C SER A 111 17.93 13.12 -2.87
N ASP A 112 18.86 13.90 -3.42
CA ASP A 112 18.85 14.43 -4.78
C ASP A 112 18.57 13.37 -5.86
N SER A 113 18.95 12.10 -5.66
CA SER A 113 18.72 11.03 -6.64
C SER A 113 17.26 10.59 -6.80
N ARG A 114 16.37 10.97 -5.88
CA ARG A 114 14.95 10.56 -5.87
C ARG A 114 13.96 11.73 -5.92
N TYR A 115 14.45 12.96 -6.10
CA TYR A 115 13.62 14.15 -6.30
C TYR A 115 13.95 14.76 -7.65
N GLU A 116 12.94 15.31 -8.35
CA GLU A 116 13.23 16.19 -9.48
C GLU A 116 13.78 17.54 -8.99
N ASN A 117 13.31 18.02 -7.83
CA ASN A 117 13.77 19.24 -7.19
C ASN A 117 13.66 19.13 -5.66
N LEU A 118 14.79 19.06 -4.95
CA LEU A 118 14.82 18.88 -3.50
C LEU A 118 14.17 20.05 -2.71
N GLU A 119 14.11 21.24 -3.29
CA GLU A 119 13.42 22.41 -2.70
C GLU A 119 11.89 22.35 -2.87
N ASN A 120 11.38 21.33 -3.55
CA ASN A 120 9.95 21.05 -3.64
C ASN A 120 9.69 19.58 -3.30
N PRO A 121 9.34 19.27 -2.02
CA PRO A 121 9.15 17.89 -1.57
C PRO A 121 8.15 17.08 -2.40
N SER A 122 7.14 17.73 -2.99
CA SER A 122 6.14 17.07 -3.85
C SER A 122 6.74 16.40 -5.09
N THR A 123 7.98 16.76 -5.46
CA THR A 123 8.72 16.15 -6.58
C THR A 123 9.46 14.86 -6.20
N LEU A 124 9.35 14.39 -4.96
CA LEU A 124 9.77 13.03 -4.59
C LEU A 124 9.15 12.04 -5.59
N GLU A 125 9.97 11.21 -6.20
CA GLU A 125 9.56 10.25 -7.22
C GLU A 125 8.44 9.35 -6.69
N ASN A 126 7.36 9.16 -7.47
CA ASN A 126 6.34 8.18 -7.14
C ASN A 126 6.84 6.76 -7.49
N PRO A 127 6.62 5.74 -6.63
CA PRO A 127 5.70 5.74 -5.49
C PRO A 127 6.35 6.05 -4.13
N LEU A 128 7.57 6.63 -4.09
CA LEU A 128 8.36 6.78 -2.87
C LEU A 128 7.70 7.67 -1.83
N ALA A 129 7.92 7.35 -0.55
CA ALA A 129 7.43 8.11 0.61
C ALA A 129 8.50 8.30 1.70
N ALA A 130 9.77 8.12 1.36
CA ALA A 130 10.90 8.34 2.27
C ALA A 130 11.99 9.15 1.56
N VAL A 131 12.68 10.02 2.30
CA VAL A 131 13.63 10.99 1.73
C VAL A 131 14.97 10.38 1.32
N GLN A 132 15.34 9.21 1.86
CA GLN A 132 16.57 8.49 1.52
C GLN A 132 16.37 6.98 1.58
N MET A 133 17.20 6.24 0.82
CA MET A 133 17.15 4.78 0.78
C MET A 133 17.52 4.21 2.14
N GLY A 134 16.60 3.44 2.74
CA GLY A 134 16.82 2.80 4.03
C GLY A 134 16.34 3.59 5.26
N LEU A 135 15.69 4.74 5.06
CA LEU A 135 14.92 5.46 6.08
C LEU A 135 13.44 5.12 6.02
N ILE A 136 12.73 5.24 7.13
CA ILE A 136 11.27 5.08 7.17
C ILE A 136 10.57 6.30 6.57
N TYR A 137 10.91 7.52 7.02
CA TYR A 137 10.29 8.77 6.53
C TYR A 137 11.35 9.81 6.14
N VAL A 138 11.87 10.53 7.12
CA VAL A 138 12.80 11.66 6.96
C VAL A 138 14.12 11.37 7.65
N ASN A 139 15.16 12.14 7.31
CA ASN A 139 16.42 12.13 8.01
C ASN A 139 16.29 12.94 9.32
N PRO A 140 16.59 12.35 10.49
CA PRO A 140 16.39 13.03 11.78
C PRO A 140 17.39 14.19 12.03
N GLU A 141 18.48 14.28 11.26
CA GLU A 141 19.45 15.38 11.31
C GLU A 141 19.08 16.54 10.38
N GLY A 142 18.03 16.41 9.58
CA GLY A 142 17.59 17.38 8.58
C GLY A 142 17.89 16.95 7.13
N VAL A 143 17.50 17.77 6.15
CA VAL A 143 17.62 17.43 4.72
C VAL A 143 19.09 17.18 4.35
N ASN A 144 19.40 15.98 3.86
CA ASN A 144 20.78 15.54 3.61
C ASN A 144 21.73 15.72 4.83
N GLY A 145 21.20 15.62 6.06
CA GLY A 145 21.96 15.82 7.29
C GLY A 145 22.33 17.27 7.60
N VAL A 146 21.65 18.23 6.95
CA VAL A 146 21.78 19.67 7.24
C VAL A 146 20.60 20.10 8.14
N PRO A 147 20.84 20.50 9.39
CA PRO A 147 19.78 20.93 10.30
C PRO A 147 19.13 22.23 9.82
N ASP A 148 17.88 22.13 9.41
CA ASP A 148 17.00 23.24 9.05
C ASP A 148 15.56 22.81 9.33
N PRO A 149 15.06 23.06 10.55
CA PRO A 149 13.77 22.54 10.96
C PRO A 149 12.59 23.00 10.09
N LEU A 150 12.71 24.14 9.39
CA LEU A 150 11.67 24.59 8.46
C LEU A 150 11.66 23.74 7.19
N LYS A 151 12.83 23.48 6.59
CA LYS A 151 12.92 22.56 5.44
C LYS A 151 12.55 21.13 5.81
N THR A 152 12.93 20.70 7.01
CA THR A 152 12.56 19.38 7.53
C THR A 152 11.06 19.25 7.71
N ALA A 153 10.34 20.28 8.17
CA ALA A 153 8.88 20.29 8.23
C ALA A 153 8.23 20.00 6.87
N GLU A 154 8.75 20.57 5.78
CA GLU A 154 8.18 20.33 4.45
C GLU A 154 8.34 18.87 4.00
N GLN A 155 9.49 18.25 4.29
CA GLN A 155 9.73 16.83 4.01
C GLN A 155 8.91 15.92 4.91
N VAL A 156 8.75 16.25 6.20
CA VAL A 156 7.87 15.54 7.14
C VAL A 156 6.45 15.54 6.61
N ARG A 157 5.93 16.71 6.22
CA ARG A 157 4.58 16.87 5.66
C ARG A 157 4.34 15.99 4.44
N GLU A 158 5.25 16.06 3.47
CA GLU A 158 5.10 15.31 2.22
C GLU A 158 5.18 13.79 2.46
N THR A 159 6.18 13.32 3.22
CA THR A 159 6.34 11.89 3.47
C THR A 159 5.17 11.33 4.28
N PHE A 160 4.70 12.02 5.32
CA PHE A 160 3.53 11.59 6.10
C PHE A 160 2.24 11.62 5.27
N LYS A 161 2.04 12.64 4.41
CA LYS A 161 0.91 12.68 3.46
C LYS A 161 0.92 11.46 2.54
N ARG A 162 2.07 11.10 1.98
CA ARG A 162 2.24 9.88 1.16
C ARG A 162 2.06 8.58 1.93
N MET A 163 1.95 8.66 3.25
CA MET A 163 1.60 7.55 4.13
C MET A 163 0.21 7.73 4.77
N ALA A 164 -0.66 8.56 4.19
CA ALA A 164 -2.03 8.80 4.65
C ALA A 164 -2.14 9.45 6.04
N MET A 165 -1.17 10.28 6.45
CA MET A 165 -1.26 11.08 7.67
C MET A 165 -1.34 12.57 7.32
N ASN A 166 -2.34 13.26 7.88
CA ASN A 166 -2.45 14.70 7.77
C ASN A 166 -1.56 15.41 8.80
N ASP A 167 -1.57 16.75 8.83
CA ASP A 167 -0.72 17.53 9.74
C ASP A 167 -1.03 17.28 11.22
N GLU A 168 -2.30 17.13 11.60
CA GLU A 168 -2.69 16.87 12.99
C GLU A 168 -2.26 15.47 13.46
N GLU A 169 -2.46 14.46 12.62
CA GLU A 169 -1.99 13.09 12.85
C GLU A 169 -0.46 13.02 12.90
N THR A 170 0.23 13.80 12.06
CA THR A 170 1.70 13.86 12.00
C THR A 170 2.31 14.45 13.27
N VAL A 171 1.78 15.58 13.75
CA VAL A 171 2.21 16.18 15.02
C VAL A 171 1.93 15.23 16.18
N ALA A 172 0.72 14.64 16.22
CA ALA A 172 0.35 13.69 17.26
C ALA A 172 1.30 12.48 17.27
N LEU A 173 1.56 11.86 16.12
CA LEU A 173 2.44 10.68 16.01
C LEU A 173 3.90 11.00 16.37
N THR A 174 4.42 12.14 15.92
CA THR A 174 5.79 12.58 16.21
C THR A 174 5.96 12.82 17.71
N ALA A 175 5.12 13.67 18.29
CA ALA A 175 5.18 14.00 19.71
C ALA A 175 4.89 12.78 20.59
N GLY A 176 3.85 11.99 20.28
CA GLY A 176 3.47 10.83 21.08
C GLY A 176 4.49 9.68 21.01
N GLY A 177 5.09 9.46 19.84
CA GLY A 177 6.22 8.56 19.67
C GLY A 177 7.40 8.95 20.53
N HIS A 178 7.73 10.25 20.55
CA HIS A 178 8.87 10.79 21.25
C HIS A 178 8.61 11.16 22.72
N THR A 179 7.38 11.08 23.23
CA THR A 179 7.09 11.17 24.68
C THR A 179 7.83 10.07 25.48
N VAL A 180 8.12 8.92 24.87
CA VAL A 180 8.71 7.75 25.54
C VAL A 180 9.98 7.26 24.86
N GLY A 181 10.88 6.68 25.66
CA GLY A 181 12.13 6.10 25.18
C GLY A 181 13.25 7.12 25.01
N LYS A 182 14.23 6.75 24.16
CA LYS A 182 15.42 7.54 23.85
C LYS A 182 16.04 7.08 22.53
N THR A 183 16.88 7.95 21.95
CA THR A 183 17.81 7.61 20.88
C THR A 183 19.11 6.99 21.43
N HIS A 184 19.93 6.37 20.57
CA HIS A 184 21.16 5.70 20.99
C HIS A 184 22.33 6.02 20.05
N GLY A 185 23.35 6.68 20.60
CA GLY A 185 24.48 7.30 19.92
C GLY A 185 25.68 7.53 20.85
N ASN A 186 25.72 6.85 22.01
CA ASN A 186 26.80 6.98 22.97
C ASN A 186 28.03 6.12 22.58
N GLY A 187 28.67 6.47 21.46
CA GLY A 187 29.82 5.74 20.92
C GLY A 187 30.16 6.15 19.50
N ASP A 188 30.79 5.27 18.74
CA ASP A 188 31.16 5.50 17.34
C ASP A 188 30.32 4.58 16.45
N ALA A 189 29.58 5.16 15.51
CA ALA A 189 28.74 4.40 14.59
C ALA A 189 29.56 3.65 13.51
N SER A 190 30.77 4.12 13.20
CA SER A 190 31.63 3.57 12.14
C SER A 190 32.22 2.20 12.46
N ILE A 191 32.23 1.82 13.74
CA ILE A 191 32.77 0.54 14.23
C ILE A 191 31.68 -0.52 14.44
N LEU A 192 30.41 -0.19 14.20
CA LEU A 192 29.34 -1.17 14.30
C LEU A 192 29.57 -2.29 13.28
N GLY A 193 29.34 -3.51 13.72
CA GLY A 193 29.35 -4.67 12.85
C GLY A 193 28.32 -4.56 11.72
N PRO A 194 28.40 -5.44 10.71
CA PRO A 194 27.49 -5.44 9.58
C PRO A 194 26.01 -5.57 9.98
N ASN A 195 25.11 -5.08 9.12
CA ASN A 195 23.67 -5.31 9.24
C ASN A 195 23.34 -6.83 9.18
N PRO A 196 22.13 -7.26 9.59
CA PRO A 196 21.78 -8.69 9.67
C PRO A 196 22.03 -9.52 8.41
N GLU A 197 21.73 -9.01 7.21
CA GLU A 197 21.94 -9.75 5.95
C GLU A 197 23.42 -9.82 5.52
N SER A 198 24.27 -8.97 6.09
CA SER A 198 25.72 -8.98 5.85
C SER A 198 26.52 -9.53 7.04
N ALA A 199 25.84 -9.92 8.12
CA ALA A 199 26.45 -10.47 9.32
C ALA A 199 26.88 -11.93 9.12
N SER A 200 27.85 -12.36 9.90
CA SER A 200 28.33 -13.73 9.84
C SER A 200 27.28 -14.71 10.37
N VAL A 201 27.35 -15.96 9.92
CA VAL A 201 26.32 -16.97 10.23
C VAL A 201 26.19 -17.23 11.75
N GLU A 202 27.27 -17.08 12.52
CA GLU A 202 27.28 -17.22 13.97
C GLU A 202 26.48 -16.13 14.70
N GLU A 203 26.17 -15.01 14.06
CA GLU A 203 25.26 -13.98 14.61
C GLU A 203 23.79 -14.43 14.62
N GLN A 204 23.49 -15.53 13.93
CA GLN A 204 22.17 -16.18 13.95
C GLN A 204 21.04 -15.19 13.64
N GLY A 205 21.21 -14.39 12.59
CA GLY A 205 20.22 -13.41 12.10
C GLY A 205 20.12 -12.12 12.93
N LEU A 206 21.15 -11.80 13.72
CA LEU A 206 21.33 -10.47 14.32
C LEU A 206 22.41 -9.68 13.54
N GLY A 207 22.44 -8.36 13.74
CA GLY A 207 23.45 -7.48 13.13
C GLY A 207 23.77 -6.27 14.00
N TRP A 208 24.54 -5.32 13.47
CA TRP A 208 24.96 -4.08 14.15
C TRP A 208 25.59 -4.33 15.52
N LEU A 209 26.39 -5.38 15.65
CA LEU A 209 27.09 -5.64 16.90
C LEU A 209 28.01 -4.47 17.23
N ASN A 210 27.90 -3.95 18.45
CA ASN A 210 28.81 -2.92 18.94
C ASN A 210 29.96 -3.58 19.73
N PRO A 211 31.21 -3.54 19.22
CA PRO A 211 32.35 -4.15 19.90
C PRO A 211 32.88 -3.31 21.07
N ASN A 212 32.41 -2.07 21.24
CA ASN A 212 32.88 -1.18 22.31
C ASN A 212 32.22 -1.48 23.65
N LYS A 213 33.04 -1.61 24.71
CA LYS A 213 32.61 -1.80 26.10
C LYS A 213 31.63 -2.99 26.21
N SER A 214 30.40 -2.78 26.69
CA SER A 214 29.37 -3.84 26.72
C SER A 214 28.54 -3.90 25.43
N GLY A 215 28.62 -2.88 24.57
CA GLY A 215 27.81 -2.70 23.37
C GLY A 215 26.30 -2.58 23.62
N LYS A 216 25.88 -2.48 24.89
CA LYS A 216 24.48 -2.56 25.35
C LYS A 216 24.23 -1.52 26.44
N GLY A 217 22.97 -1.33 26.82
CA GLY A 217 22.59 -0.40 27.88
C GLY A 217 23.05 1.02 27.54
N ARG A 218 23.81 1.65 28.43
CA ARG A 218 24.34 3.01 28.20
C ARG A 218 25.33 3.12 27.03
N TYR A 219 25.90 2.02 26.56
CA TYR A 219 26.88 2.00 25.44
C TYR A 219 26.26 1.55 24.12
N THR A 220 24.94 1.61 24.01
CA THR A 220 24.24 1.26 22.77
C THR A 220 24.45 2.35 21.71
N VAL A 221 24.64 1.96 20.45
CA VAL A 221 24.60 2.86 19.29
C VAL A 221 23.60 2.28 18.28
N THR A 222 22.69 3.12 17.79
CA THR A 222 21.66 2.76 16.80
C THR A 222 21.60 3.82 15.69
N SER A 223 21.04 4.99 15.96
CA SER A 223 20.93 6.08 14.98
C SER A 223 22.14 7.01 14.98
N GLY A 224 22.94 7.00 16.05
CA GLY A 224 24.00 7.97 16.27
C GLY A 224 23.54 9.21 17.06
N LEU A 225 22.24 9.46 17.16
CA LEU A 225 21.67 10.46 18.08
C LEU A 225 21.65 9.91 19.51
N GLU A 226 21.85 10.75 20.54
CA GLU A 226 21.89 10.30 21.94
C GLU A 226 21.08 11.22 22.86
N GLY A 227 20.10 10.63 23.55
CA GLY A 227 19.32 11.29 24.60
C GLY A 227 17.85 10.87 24.57
N SER A 228 17.13 11.13 25.66
CA SER A 228 15.66 11.05 25.70
C SER A 228 15.05 12.40 25.34
N TRP A 229 13.78 12.42 24.98
CA TRP A 229 13.06 13.69 24.75
C TRP A 229 12.43 14.26 26.02
N THR A 230 12.14 13.40 27.01
CA THR A 230 11.40 13.77 28.23
C THR A 230 12.18 13.41 29.49
N THR A 231 11.75 13.98 30.62
CA THR A 231 12.25 13.64 31.97
C THR A 231 11.82 12.25 32.42
N ASN A 232 10.65 11.78 31.98
CA ASN A 232 10.07 10.49 32.33
C ASN A 232 9.90 9.59 31.08
N PRO A 233 10.99 9.04 30.50
CA PRO A 233 10.94 8.33 29.21
C PRO A 233 10.19 6.99 29.25
N THR A 234 9.54 6.64 30.36
CA THR A 234 8.73 5.43 30.50
C THR A 234 7.31 5.72 30.98
N LYS A 235 6.81 6.95 30.77
CA LYS A 235 5.45 7.36 31.12
C LYS A 235 4.82 8.09 29.95
N TRP A 236 3.54 7.84 29.72
CA TRP A 236 2.70 8.67 28.86
C TRP A 236 2.31 9.93 29.64
N ASP A 237 2.94 11.04 29.29
CA ASP A 237 2.66 12.37 29.84
C ASP A 237 2.84 13.44 28.76
N ASN A 238 2.65 14.71 29.11
CA ASN A 238 2.79 15.84 28.19
C ASN A 238 4.24 16.34 28.08
N GLY A 239 5.21 15.57 28.58
CA GLY A 239 6.58 16.01 28.78
C GLY A 239 7.31 16.39 27.49
N PHE A 240 6.93 15.82 26.34
CA PHE A 240 7.52 16.19 25.05
C PHE A 240 7.28 17.66 24.71
N PHE A 241 6.02 18.11 24.74
CA PHE A 241 5.68 19.50 24.42
C PHE A 241 6.19 20.48 25.47
N GLU A 242 6.11 20.12 26.75
CA GLU A 242 6.70 20.93 27.83
C GLU A 242 8.19 21.12 27.63
N MET A 243 8.93 20.07 27.30
CA MET A 243 10.36 20.16 27.01
C MET A 243 10.61 21.05 25.79
N LEU A 244 9.89 20.80 24.68
CA LEU A 244 10.06 21.50 23.41
C LEU A 244 9.83 23.01 23.52
N PHE A 245 8.74 23.45 24.16
CA PHE A 245 8.33 24.85 24.19
C PHE A 245 8.86 25.65 25.39
N ASN A 246 9.15 25.02 26.54
CA ASN A 246 9.63 25.75 27.72
C ASN A 246 11.16 25.92 27.77
N HIS A 247 11.88 25.43 26.77
CA HIS A 247 13.34 25.53 26.68
C HIS A 247 13.78 26.20 25.37
N GLU A 248 14.91 26.90 25.46
CA GLU A 248 15.66 27.38 24.30
C GLU A 248 16.69 26.32 23.90
N TRP A 249 16.78 26.04 22.60
CA TRP A 249 17.55 24.94 22.05
C TRP A 249 18.74 25.44 21.24
N GLU A 250 19.87 24.76 21.35
CA GLU A 250 21.04 24.98 20.51
C GLU A 250 21.46 23.69 19.81
N LEU A 251 22.01 23.85 18.61
CA LEU A 251 22.49 22.74 17.80
C LEU A 251 23.81 22.22 18.38
N GLN A 252 23.88 20.92 18.63
CA GLN A 252 25.02 20.21 19.19
C GLN A 252 25.31 18.93 18.42
N LYS A 253 26.51 18.38 18.62
CA LYS A 253 26.87 17.05 18.13
C LYS A 253 26.70 16.03 19.25
N SER A 254 26.03 14.93 18.94
CA SER A 254 25.99 13.75 19.80
C SER A 254 27.40 13.17 20.02
N PRO A 255 27.58 12.24 20.98
CA PRO A 255 28.86 11.54 21.14
C PRO A 255 29.32 10.78 19.89
N ALA A 256 28.39 10.36 19.01
CA ALA A 256 28.68 9.72 17.72
C ALA A 256 28.83 10.72 16.56
N GLY A 257 28.71 12.01 16.81
CA GLY A 257 28.88 13.04 15.78
C GLY A 257 27.64 13.33 14.93
N ALA A 258 26.45 12.87 15.33
CA ALA A 258 25.18 13.23 14.69
C ALA A 258 24.72 14.63 15.16
N TRP A 259 24.06 15.40 14.29
CA TRP A 259 23.43 16.65 14.66
C TRP A 259 22.17 16.42 15.50
N GLN A 260 22.09 17.07 16.65
CA GLN A 260 20.92 17.08 17.53
C GLN A 260 20.76 18.44 18.19
N TRP A 261 19.63 18.66 18.83
CA TRP A 261 19.35 19.87 19.59
C TRP A 261 19.37 19.55 21.09
N GLU A 262 20.04 20.39 21.88
CA GLU A 262 20.05 20.31 23.34
C GLU A 262 19.58 21.62 23.98
N PRO A 263 18.99 21.58 25.19
CA PRO A 263 18.58 22.77 25.89
C PRO A 263 19.83 23.59 26.30
N THR A 264 19.83 24.87 25.94
CA THR A 264 20.89 25.83 26.32
C THR A 264 21.06 25.94 27.84
N THR A 265 19.95 25.85 28.57
CA THR A 265 19.90 25.75 30.03
C THR A 265 18.77 24.84 30.44
N ILE A 266 18.98 24.01 31.46
CA ILE A 266 17.95 23.12 32.02
C ILE A 266 18.17 22.91 33.52
N LYS A 267 17.10 22.74 34.28
CA LYS A 267 17.19 22.41 35.71
C LYS A 267 17.56 20.94 35.91
N GLU A 268 18.23 20.63 37.02
CA GLU A 268 18.66 19.24 37.29
C GLU A 268 17.48 18.26 37.41
N GLU A 269 16.35 18.70 37.95
CA GLU A 269 15.13 17.89 38.05
C GLU A 269 14.52 17.51 36.70
N ASP A 270 14.72 18.34 35.67
CA ASP A 270 14.17 18.17 34.32
C ASP A 270 15.10 17.31 33.43
N LYS A 271 16.32 17.01 33.90
CA LYS A 271 17.23 16.07 33.24
C LYS A 271 16.79 14.63 33.45
N THR A 272 16.92 13.80 32.42
CA THR A 272 16.60 12.37 32.49
C THR A 272 17.71 11.62 33.24
N VAL A 273 17.34 10.56 33.96
CA VAL A 273 18.31 9.68 34.64
C VAL A 273 18.94 8.68 33.67
N ASP A 274 20.19 8.30 33.91
CA ASP A 274 20.87 7.26 33.13
C ASP A 274 20.17 5.89 33.21
N VAL A 275 20.27 5.11 32.14
CA VAL A 275 19.60 3.81 31.97
C VAL A 275 20.09 2.72 32.94
N GLU A 276 21.25 2.89 33.56
CA GLU A 276 21.87 1.91 34.48
C GLU A 276 22.30 2.51 35.82
N ASP A 277 22.49 3.84 35.93
CA ASP A 277 22.88 4.51 37.18
C ASP A 277 22.07 5.79 37.41
N PHE A 278 21.02 5.70 38.22
CA PHE A 278 20.09 6.80 38.46
C PHE A 278 20.68 8.00 39.23
N SER A 279 21.94 7.92 39.68
CA SER A 279 22.65 9.09 40.21
C SER A 279 23.19 10.01 39.11
N ILE A 280 23.32 9.49 37.88
CA ILE A 280 23.76 10.24 36.70
C ILE A 280 22.54 10.80 35.98
N ARG A 281 22.63 12.06 35.57
CA ARG A 281 21.59 12.75 34.80
C ARG A 281 22.15 13.26 33.48
N HIS A 282 21.32 13.20 32.45
CA HIS A 282 21.64 13.61 31.08
C HIS A 282 20.61 14.64 30.60
N ASN A 283 21.07 15.56 29.76
CA ASN A 283 20.17 16.49 29.08
C ASN A 283 19.22 15.70 28.16
N PRO A 284 17.94 16.10 28.08
CA PRO A 284 17.08 15.71 26.98
C PRO A 284 17.59 16.27 25.65
N MET A 285 17.14 15.68 24.54
CA MET A 285 17.48 16.08 23.19
C MET A 285 16.23 16.20 22.30
N MET A 286 16.36 16.94 21.21
CA MET A 286 15.39 17.01 20.12
C MET A 286 16.09 16.74 18.78
N THR A 287 15.37 16.12 17.85
CA THR A 287 15.80 15.97 16.44
C THR A 287 15.42 17.20 15.62
N ASP A 288 15.90 17.29 14.38
CA ASP A 288 15.50 18.38 13.48
C ASP A 288 13.99 18.31 13.15
N ALA A 289 13.44 17.09 13.08
CA ALA A 289 12.01 16.86 12.90
C ALA A 289 11.17 17.22 14.15
N ASP A 290 11.73 17.09 15.35
CA ASP A 290 11.08 17.57 16.57
C ASP A 290 11.03 19.10 16.60
N MET A 291 12.14 19.75 16.23
CA MET A 291 12.20 21.20 16.13
C MET A 291 11.27 21.74 15.04
N ALA A 292 11.00 20.95 13.99
CA ALA A 292 10.02 21.27 12.96
C ALA A 292 8.62 21.48 13.57
N MET A 293 8.24 20.70 14.59
CA MET A 293 6.97 20.86 15.32
C MET A 293 6.88 22.19 16.08
N LYS A 294 8.02 22.80 16.44
CA LYS A 294 8.10 24.08 17.14
C LYS A 294 8.12 25.28 16.19
N VAL A 295 8.75 25.17 15.01
CA VAL A 295 9.04 26.32 14.14
C VAL A 295 8.14 26.45 12.92
N ASP A 296 7.62 25.35 12.36
CA ASP A 296 6.66 25.40 11.27
C ASP A 296 5.34 26.00 11.80
N PRO A 297 4.78 27.04 11.15
CA PRO A 297 3.60 27.73 11.69
C PRO A 297 2.39 26.82 11.93
N THR A 298 2.13 25.88 11.02
CA THR A 298 0.98 24.96 11.11
C THR A 298 1.21 23.91 12.19
N TYR A 299 2.39 23.28 12.20
CA TYR A 299 2.73 22.31 13.25
C TYR A 299 2.82 22.94 14.62
N LYS A 300 3.30 24.19 14.73
CA LYS A 300 3.35 24.93 15.97
C LYS A 300 1.96 25.17 16.55
N GLU A 301 0.99 25.58 15.72
CA GLU A 301 -0.39 25.79 16.16
C GLU A 301 -0.98 24.51 16.76
N ILE A 302 -0.83 23.38 16.06
CA ILE A 302 -1.31 22.07 16.50
C ILE A 302 -0.56 21.62 17.77
N SER A 303 0.76 21.81 17.81
CA SER A 303 1.60 21.44 18.96
C SER A 303 1.23 22.24 20.20
N LEU A 304 0.96 23.54 20.06
CA LEU A 304 0.49 24.38 21.17
C LEU A 304 -0.92 23.99 21.62
N LYS A 305 -1.81 23.59 20.69
CA LYS A 305 -3.12 23.01 21.05
C LYS A 305 -2.93 21.77 21.93
N PHE A 306 -2.10 20.81 21.51
CA PHE A 306 -1.84 19.58 22.28
C PHE A 306 -1.10 19.83 23.59
N MET A 307 -0.16 20.78 23.62
CA MET A 307 0.50 21.20 24.85
C MET A 307 -0.50 21.71 25.90
N ASN A 308 -1.52 22.44 25.47
CA ASN A 308 -2.53 23.02 26.37
C ASN A 308 -3.71 22.08 26.67
N ASP A 309 -3.87 21.00 25.90
CA ASP A 309 -4.95 20.03 26.05
C ASP A 309 -4.41 18.60 25.85
N PHE A 310 -3.96 18.02 26.97
CA PHE A 310 -3.37 16.68 27.00
C PHE A 310 -4.38 15.57 26.69
N ASP A 311 -5.67 15.78 26.96
CA ASP A 311 -6.72 14.81 26.62
C ASP A 311 -6.95 14.78 25.11
N ALA A 312 -7.01 15.95 24.46
CA ALA A 312 -7.08 16.04 23.00
C ALA A 312 -5.85 15.44 22.32
N PHE A 313 -4.66 15.66 22.87
CA PHE A 313 -3.43 15.01 22.39
C PHE A 313 -3.52 13.49 22.52
N SER A 314 -3.93 12.99 23.68
CA SER A 314 -4.03 11.55 23.96
C SER A 314 -5.03 10.85 23.04
N ASP A 315 -6.21 11.43 22.83
CA ASP A 315 -7.22 10.85 21.91
C ASP A 315 -6.73 10.88 20.46
N THR A 316 -6.17 12.00 20.00
CA THR A 316 -5.65 12.12 18.64
C THR A 316 -4.51 11.13 18.41
N PHE A 317 -3.56 11.03 19.33
CA PHE A 317 -2.47 10.08 19.24
C PHE A 317 -2.97 8.63 19.23
N ALA A 318 -3.91 8.27 20.11
CA ALA A 318 -4.47 6.91 20.16
C ALA A 318 -5.14 6.52 18.84
N ARG A 319 -5.89 7.44 18.23
CA ARG A 319 -6.54 7.24 16.92
C ARG A 319 -5.53 7.18 15.78
N ALA A 320 -4.55 8.07 15.75
CA ALA A 320 -3.49 8.09 14.74
C ALA A 320 -2.60 6.84 14.82
N TRP A 321 -2.28 6.36 16.04
CA TRP A 321 -1.57 5.10 16.26
C TRP A 321 -2.36 3.90 15.74
N PHE A 322 -3.67 3.86 16.00
CA PHE A 322 -4.54 2.82 15.47
C PHE A 322 -4.57 2.84 13.93
N LYS A 323 -4.79 4.02 13.32
CA LYS A 323 -4.72 4.20 11.86
C LYS A 323 -3.39 3.74 11.29
N LEU A 324 -2.27 4.23 11.83
CA LEU A 324 -0.92 3.84 11.41
C LEU A 324 -0.78 2.33 11.33
N THR A 325 -1.18 1.65 12.40
CA THR A 325 -0.92 0.24 12.58
C THR A 325 -1.94 -0.66 11.87
N HIS A 326 -3.04 -0.13 11.34
CA HIS A 326 -4.14 -0.90 10.73
C HIS A 326 -4.53 -0.43 9.32
N ARG A 327 -3.93 0.65 8.78
CA ARG A 327 -4.24 1.23 7.45
C ARG A 327 -4.08 0.26 6.28
N ASP A 328 -3.30 -0.80 6.44
CA ASP A 328 -3.04 -1.85 5.44
C ASP A 328 -3.75 -3.18 5.71
N MET A 329 -4.67 -3.19 6.70
CA MET A 329 -5.51 -4.36 6.98
C MET A 329 -6.77 -4.43 6.13
N GLY A 330 -7.07 -3.39 5.35
CA GLY A 330 -8.28 -3.33 4.53
C GLY A 330 -9.55 -3.04 5.34
N PRO A 331 -10.72 -3.48 4.84
CA PRO A 331 -11.99 -3.22 5.49
C PRO A 331 -12.08 -3.89 6.86
N LYS A 332 -12.96 -3.38 7.72
CA LYS A 332 -13.19 -3.87 9.09
C LYS A 332 -13.59 -5.35 9.17
N SER A 333 -14.07 -5.96 8.08
CA SER A 333 -14.30 -7.41 8.01
C SER A 333 -13.01 -8.25 8.12
N CYS A 334 -11.84 -7.65 7.94
CA CYS A 334 -10.54 -8.29 8.16
C CYS A 334 -10.05 -8.21 9.62
N TYR A 335 -10.83 -7.59 10.52
CA TYR A 335 -10.40 -7.26 11.88
C TYR A 335 -10.94 -8.30 12.86
N PHE A 336 -10.04 -8.90 13.64
CA PHE A 336 -10.39 -9.97 14.59
C PHE A 336 -9.98 -9.60 16.02
N GLY A 337 -10.75 -10.05 16.99
CA GLY A 337 -10.42 -9.93 18.42
C GLY A 337 -11.39 -9.06 19.22
N PRO A 338 -11.25 -9.06 20.55
CA PRO A 338 -12.19 -8.39 21.45
C PRO A 338 -12.00 -6.87 21.51
N ASP A 339 -10.82 -6.37 21.14
CA ASP A 339 -10.43 -4.96 21.29
C ASP A 339 -10.62 -4.15 19.99
N VAL A 340 -11.33 -4.72 19.01
CA VAL A 340 -11.66 -4.03 17.75
C VAL A 340 -12.60 -2.86 18.07
N PRO A 341 -12.24 -1.61 17.74
CA PRO A 341 -13.11 -0.46 17.95
C PRO A 341 -14.46 -0.64 17.27
N GLN A 342 -15.53 -0.30 17.97
CA GLN A 342 -16.89 -0.39 17.43
C GLN A 342 -17.19 0.74 16.43
N GLU A 343 -16.53 1.89 16.57
CA GLU A 343 -16.58 3.00 15.62
C GLU A 343 -16.08 2.56 14.24
N ASP A 344 -16.78 2.97 13.19
CA ASP A 344 -16.32 2.84 11.80
C ASP A 344 -15.54 4.10 11.44
N LEU A 345 -14.28 3.93 11.04
CA LEU A 345 -13.41 5.04 10.69
C LEU A 345 -13.40 5.23 9.18
N ILE A 346 -13.47 6.48 8.72
CA ILE A 346 -13.60 6.78 7.28
C ILE A 346 -12.48 6.18 6.42
N TRP A 347 -11.24 6.12 6.94
CA TRP A 347 -10.09 5.55 6.23
C TRP A 347 -10.16 4.03 6.07
N GLN A 348 -11.10 3.34 6.74
CA GLN A 348 -11.37 1.91 6.55
C GLN A 348 -12.27 1.64 5.33
N ASP A 349 -12.64 2.70 4.60
CA ASP A 349 -13.53 2.65 3.44
C ASP A 349 -14.84 1.88 3.75
N PRO A 350 -15.60 2.23 4.81
CA PRO A 350 -16.69 1.42 5.35
C PRO A 350 -17.81 1.17 4.32
N ILE A 351 -18.47 0.01 4.43
CA ILE A 351 -19.54 -0.44 3.54
C ILE A 351 -20.63 -1.12 4.36
N ASN A 352 -21.89 -0.71 4.15
CA ASN A 352 -23.05 -1.41 4.71
C ASN A 352 -23.28 -2.74 4.01
N ALA A 353 -23.52 -3.84 4.74
CA ALA A 353 -23.79 -5.14 4.12
C ALA A 353 -25.03 -5.11 3.21
N GLY A 354 -24.94 -5.74 2.04
CA GLY A 354 -26.05 -5.88 1.10
C GLY A 354 -26.95 -7.09 1.37
N LYS A 355 -28.12 -7.11 0.72
CA LYS A 355 -29.06 -8.24 0.74
C LYS A 355 -28.41 -9.47 0.10
N LYS A 356 -28.52 -10.63 0.76
CA LYS A 356 -28.01 -11.93 0.26
C LYS A 356 -29.08 -12.78 -0.42
N GLU A 357 -30.34 -12.59 -0.04
CA GLU A 357 -31.46 -13.42 -0.50
C GLU A 357 -32.26 -12.71 -1.58
N TYR A 358 -32.06 -13.09 -2.84
CA TYR A 358 -32.86 -12.65 -3.98
C TYR A 358 -32.75 -13.64 -5.14
N ASN A 359 -33.66 -13.55 -6.11
CA ASN A 359 -33.65 -14.41 -7.29
C ASN A 359 -32.59 -13.95 -8.30
N VAL A 360 -31.36 -14.45 -8.16
CA VAL A 360 -30.22 -14.14 -9.04
C VAL A 360 -30.55 -14.39 -10.52
N THR A 361 -31.26 -15.48 -10.83
CA THR A 361 -31.64 -15.82 -12.22
C THR A 361 -32.54 -14.75 -12.83
N ALA A 362 -33.55 -14.29 -12.09
CA ALA A 362 -34.46 -13.25 -12.58
C ALA A 362 -33.73 -11.92 -12.82
N VAL A 363 -32.77 -11.56 -11.95
CA VAL A 363 -31.92 -10.36 -12.15
C VAL A 363 -31.06 -10.51 -13.41
N LYS A 364 -30.38 -11.66 -13.58
CA LYS A 364 -29.58 -11.95 -14.78
C LYS A 364 -30.42 -11.88 -16.05
N GLU A 365 -31.64 -12.41 -16.05
CA GLU A 365 -32.57 -12.34 -17.18
C GLU A 365 -32.95 -10.89 -17.51
N LYS A 366 -33.24 -10.07 -16.48
CA LYS A 366 -33.54 -8.65 -16.67
C LYS A 366 -32.37 -7.90 -17.29
N ILE A 367 -31.16 -8.12 -16.78
CA ILE A 367 -29.93 -7.52 -17.33
C ILE A 367 -29.68 -8.00 -18.76
N ALA A 368 -29.87 -9.30 -19.04
CA ALA A 368 -29.68 -9.86 -20.36
C ALA A 368 -30.60 -9.21 -21.42
N ASN A 369 -31.79 -8.77 -21.01
CA ASN A 369 -32.79 -8.13 -21.87
C ASN A 369 -32.73 -6.58 -21.85
N SER A 370 -31.77 -5.99 -21.14
CA SER A 370 -31.67 -4.53 -20.95
C SER A 370 -31.18 -3.74 -22.18
N GLY A 371 -30.66 -4.43 -23.20
CA GLY A 371 -30.06 -3.81 -24.38
C GLY A 371 -28.60 -3.39 -24.21
N LEU A 372 -28.00 -3.59 -23.02
CA LEU A 372 -26.56 -3.40 -22.82
C LEU A 372 -25.75 -4.42 -23.64
N SER A 373 -24.68 -3.93 -24.27
CA SER A 373 -23.74 -4.76 -25.00
C SER A 373 -22.83 -5.57 -24.07
N ILE A 374 -22.21 -6.64 -24.61
CA ILE A 374 -21.20 -7.43 -23.88
C ILE A 374 -20.08 -6.51 -23.38
N SER A 375 -19.57 -5.63 -24.26
CA SER A 375 -18.48 -4.73 -23.91
C SER A 375 -18.85 -3.81 -22.75
N GLU A 376 -20.02 -3.17 -22.77
CA GLU A 376 -20.48 -2.29 -21.69
C GLU A 376 -20.62 -3.01 -20.34
N MET A 377 -21.22 -4.20 -20.34
CA MET A 377 -21.41 -5.00 -19.13
C MET A 377 -20.08 -5.45 -18.52
N VAL A 378 -19.18 -6.01 -19.35
CA VAL A 378 -17.88 -6.51 -18.89
C VAL A 378 -16.96 -5.35 -18.50
N ALA A 379 -16.94 -4.25 -19.27
CA ALA A 379 -16.19 -3.04 -18.96
C ALA A 379 -16.52 -2.50 -17.58
N THR A 380 -17.82 -2.27 -17.31
CA THR A 380 -18.26 -1.60 -16.08
C THR A 380 -17.97 -2.46 -14.85
N ALA A 381 -18.16 -3.78 -14.95
CA ALA A 381 -17.81 -4.70 -13.88
C ALA A 381 -16.30 -4.76 -13.64
N TRP A 382 -15.51 -4.79 -14.72
CA TRP A 382 -14.05 -4.73 -14.65
C TRP A 382 -13.58 -3.42 -14.00
N ASP A 383 -14.04 -2.27 -14.48
CA ASP A 383 -13.64 -0.96 -13.98
C ASP A 383 -13.99 -0.77 -12.49
N SER A 384 -15.07 -1.40 -12.03
CA SER A 384 -15.47 -1.42 -10.62
C SER A 384 -14.50 -2.27 -9.79
N ALA A 385 -14.29 -3.53 -10.19
CA ALA A 385 -13.49 -4.49 -9.43
C ALA A 385 -11.98 -4.25 -9.53
N ARG A 386 -11.50 -3.74 -10.66
CA ARG A 386 -10.06 -3.61 -10.95
C ARG A 386 -9.35 -2.69 -10.00
N THR A 387 -10.06 -1.83 -9.27
CA THR A 387 -9.50 -0.88 -8.28
C THR A 387 -8.92 -1.60 -7.06
N TYR A 388 -9.30 -2.86 -6.82
CA TYR A 388 -8.74 -3.65 -5.73
C TYR A 388 -7.22 -3.79 -5.84
N ARG A 389 -6.54 -3.60 -4.72
CA ARG A 389 -5.13 -3.95 -4.55
C ARG A 389 -4.93 -4.71 -3.24
N GLY A 390 -4.31 -5.88 -3.29
CA GLY A 390 -4.08 -6.76 -2.14
C GLY A 390 -2.97 -6.29 -1.21
N SER A 391 -2.18 -5.30 -1.62
CA SER A 391 -1.13 -4.68 -0.82
C SER A 391 -1.69 -4.09 0.49
N ASP A 392 -2.75 -3.28 0.39
CA ASP A 392 -3.48 -2.72 1.54
C ASP A 392 -4.96 -3.10 1.59
N LYS A 393 -5.40 -3.98 0.68
CA LYS A 393 -6.76 -4.52 0.56
C LYS A 393 -7.83 -3.44 0.33
N ARG A 394 -7.45 -2.28 -0.20
CA ARG A 394 -8.37 -1.22 -0.62
C ARG A 394 -8.90 -1.44 -2.04
N GLY A 395 -9.98 -0.74 -2.37
CA GLY A 395 -10.67 -0.84 -3.66
C GLY A 395 -11.50 -2.12 -3.80
N GLY A 396 -11.96 -2.37 -5.02
CA GLY A 396 -12.86 -3.48 -5.36
C GLY A 396 -14.27 -3.02 -5.69
N ALA A 397 -15.12 -3.99 -6.04
CA ALA A 397 -16.48 -3.74 -6.53
C ALA A 397 -17.50 -3.54 -5.39
N ASN A 398 -17.21 -3.99 -4.17
CA ASN A 398 -18.04 -3.82 -3.00
C ASN A 398 -18.12 -2.32 -2.62
N GLY A 399 -19.31 -1.87 -2.27
CA GLY A 399 -19.60 -0.44 -2.04
C GLY A 399 -20.04 0.31 -3.30
N ALA A 400 -19.85 -0.26 -4.51
CA ALA A 400 -20.16 0.39 -5.78
C ALA A 400 -19.61 1.83 -5.86
N ARG A 401 -18.40 2.06 -5.34
CA ARG A 401 -17.77 3.39 -5.32
C ARG A 401 -17.48 3.93 -6.72
N ILE A 402 -17.50 3.08 -7.75
CA ILE A 402 -17.45 3.49 -9.16
C ILE A 402 -18.52 4.54 -9.52
N ARG A 403 -19.69 4.56 -8.84
CA ARG A 403 -20.75 5.55 -9.08
C ARG A 403 -20.57 6.86 -8.30
N LEU A 404 -19.57 6.94 -7.42
CA LEU A 404 -19.27 8.10 -6.58
C LEU A 404 -18.02 8.82 -7.11
N SER A 405 -17.87 10.09 -6.77
CA SER A 405 -16.60 10.79 -7.00
C SER A 405 -15.52 10.27 -6.03
N PRO A 406 -14.25 10.16 -6.48
CA PRO A 406 -13.77 10.58 -7.80
C PRO A 406 -13.95 9.54 -8.92
N GLN A 407 -14.26 8.28 -8.59
CA GLN A 407 -14.21 7.17 -9.57
C GLN A 407 -15.13 7.35 -10.78
N LYS A 408 -16.32 7.92 -10.59
CA LYS A 408 -17.27 8.15 -11.70
C LYS A 408 -16.74 9.12 -12.76
N ASP A 409 -15.74 9.93 -12.40
CA ASP A 409 -15.16 10.99 -13.22
C ASP A 409 -13.78 10.59 -13.80
N TRP A 410 -13.23 9.43 -13.43
CA TRP A 410 -11.94 8.97 -13.94
C TRP A 410 -11.99 8.71 -15.44
N GLU A 411 -10.97 9.21 -16.15
CA GLU A 411 -10.87 9.08 -17.60
C GLU A 411 -10.95 7.61 -18.01
N GLY A 412 -10.18 6.74 -17.35
CA GLY A 412 -10.13 5.30 -17.64
C GLY A 412 -11.43 4.54 -17.41
N ASN A 413 -12.42 5.13 -16.73
CA ASN A 413 -13.76 4.57 -16.53
C ASN A 413 -14.77 5.02 -17.59
N GLU A 414 -14.36 5.86 -18.56
CA GLU A 414 -15.21 6.39 -19.64
C GLU A 414 -16.55 6.97 -19.11
N PRO A 415 -16.55 8.12 -18.40
CA PRO A 415 -17.69 8.59 -17.59
C PRO A 415 -19.05 8.61 -18.31
N GLN A 416 -19.07 8.90 -19.61
CA GLN A 416 -20.30 8.86 -20.43
C GLN A 416 -20.84 7.43 -20.61
N LYS A 417 -19.96 6.45 -20.88
CA LYS A 417 -20.32 5.03 -20.98
C LYS A 417 -20.76 4.51 -19.61
N LEU A 418 -20.01 4.81 -18.57
CA LEU A 418 -20.35 4.43 -17.19
C LEU A 418 -21.73 4.97 -16.79
N SER A 419 -22.00 6.27 -17.01
CA SER A 419 -23.29 6.89 -16.70
C SER A 419 -24.45 6.23 -17.45
N LYS A 420 -24.27 5.90 -18.74
CA LYS A 420 -25.26 5.13 -19.51
C LYS A 420 -25.54 3.77 -18.87
N VAL A 421 -24.51 3.01 -18.52
CA VAL A 421 -24.70 1.68 -17.92
C VAL A 421 -25.39 1.78 -16.56
N LEU A 422 -24.96 2.70 -15.70
CA LEU A 422 -25.58 2.92 -14.38
C LEU A 422 -27.05 3.32 -14.49
N SER A 423 -27.43 4.15 -15.48
CA SER A 423 -28.83 4.54 -15.72
C SER A 423 -29.76 3.34 -16.02
N VAL A 424 -29.19 2.21 -16.45
CA VAL A 424 -29.91 0.95 -16.71
C VAL A 424 -29.86 0.02 -15.51
N LEU A 425 -28.71 -0.09 -14.84
CA LEU A 425 -28.52 -1.03 -13.73
C LEU A 425 -29.16 -0.55 -12.43
N GLU A 426 -29.19 0.76 -12.15
CA GLU A 426 -29.78 1.30 -10.93
C GLU A 426 -31.30 1.02 -10.80
N PRO A 427 -32.13 1.20 -11.85
CA PRO A 427 -33.53 0.78 -11.81
C PRO A 427 -33.72 -0.72 -11.60
N ILE A 428 -32.85 -1.56 -12.16
CA ILE A 428 -32.88 -3.02 -11.94
C ILE A 428 -32.56 -3.33 -10.48
N ALA A 429 -31.52 -2.71 -9.92
CA ALA A 429 -31.16 -2.87 -8.51
C ALA A 429 -32.34 -2.51 -7.59
N ALA A 430 -33.02 -1.39 -7.89
CA ALA A 430 -34.19 -0.93 -7.16
C ALA A 430 -35.40 -1.90 -7.30
N GLU A 431 -35.69 -2.40 -8.50
CA GLU A 431 -36.78 -3.34 -8.77
C GLU A 431 -36.66 -4.64 -7.95
N PHE A 432 -35.43 -5.13 -7.76
CA PHE A 432 -35.16 -6.35 -7.00
C PHE A 432 -34.77 -6.10 -5.54
N GLU A 433 -34.71 -4.84 -5.11
CA GLU A 433 -34.26 -4.40 -3.79
C GLU A 433 -32.87 -4.96 -3.42
N ILE A 434 -31.92 -4.87 -4.36
CA ILE A 434 -30.53 -5.32 -4.19
C ILE A 434 -29.56 -4.15 -4.38
N SER A 435 -28.30 -4.35 -4.02
CA SER A 435 -27.27 -3.32 -4.20
C SER A 435 -26.91 -3.10 -5.67
N ILE A 436 -26.52 -1.88 -5.98
CA ILE A 436 -25.93 -1.53 -7.27
C ILE A 436 -24.61 -2.30 -7.45
N ALA A 437 -23.84 -2.50 -6.38
CA ALA A 437 -22.60 -3.28 -6.40
C ALA A 437 -22.79 -4.72 -6.90
N ASP A 438 -23.77 -5.46 -6.37
CA ASP A 438 -24.08 -6.80 -6.86
C ASP A 438 -24.62 -6.76 -8.29
N THR A 439 -25.45 -5.77 -8.63
CA THR A 439 -26.04 -5.62 -9.97
C THR A 439 -24.96 -5.37 -11.03
N ILE A 440 -23.93 -4.56 -10.74
CA ILE A 440 -22.77 -4.34 -11.62
C ILE A 440 -22.01 -5.65 -11.88
N VAL A 441 -21.70 -6.42 -10.83
CA VAL A 441 -20.97 -7.69 -10.96
C VAL A 441 -21.82 -8.72 -11.72
N LEU A 442 -23.12 -8.79 -11.46
CA LEU A 442 -24.05 -9.65 -12.21
C LEU A 442 -24.11 -9.27 -13.68
N ALA A 443 -24.10 -7.98 -14.01
CA ALA A 443 -24.07 -7.53 -15.40
C ALA A 443 -22.79 -8.02 -16.11
N GLY A 444 -21.63 -7.85 -15.48
CA GLY A 444 -20.38 -8.39 -15.99
C GLY A 444 -20.44 -9.91 -16.23
N ASN A 445 -20.96 -10.67 -15.27
CA ASN A 445 -21.16 -12.11 -15.39
C ASN A 445 -22.07 -12.47 -16.57
N VAL A 446 -23.20 -11.77 -16.75
CA VAL A 446 -24.09 -11.96 -17.92
C VAL A 446 -23.35 -11.66 -19.23
N GLY A 447 -22.50 -10.62 -19.27
CA GLY A 447 -21.65 -10.31 -20.41
C GLY A 447 -20.71 -11.45 -20.78
N VAL A 448 -20.02 -12.03 -19.79
CA VAL A 448 -19.12 -13.17 -19.95
C VAL A 448 -19.87 -14.44 -20.39
N GLU A 449 -21.02 -14.75 -19.78
CA GLU A 449 -21.86 -15.89 -20.16
C GLU A 449 -22.37 -15.78 -21.62
N LYS A 450 -22.79 -14.57 -22.03
CA LYS A 450 -23.15 -14.29 -23.42
C LYS A 450 -21.95 -14.46 -24.37
N ALA A 451 -20.78 -13.97 -23.98
CA ALA A 451 -19.57 -14.08 -24.79
C ALA A 451 -19.11 -15.54 -24.97
N ALA A 452 -19.16 -16.34 -23.91
CA ALA A 452 -18.90 -17.78 -23.98
C ALA A 452 -19.90 -18.48 -24.90
N LYS A 453 -21.20 -18.14 -24.80
CA LYS A 453 -22.24 -18.68 -25.69
C LYS A 453 -21.99 -18.34 -27.16
N ASN A 454 -21.53 -17.12 -27.46
CA ASN A 454 -21.14 -16.71 -28.82
C ASN A 454 -19.94 -17.50 -29.36
N ALA A 455 -19.09 -18.04 -28.47
CA ALA A 455 -17.99 -18.96 -28.82
C ALA A 455 -18.43 -20.43 -28.88
N GLY A 456 -19.71 -20.73 -28.66
CA GLY A 456 -20.26 -22.10 -28.67
C GLY A 456 -20.19 -22.83 -27.34
N THR A 457 -19.77 -22.18 -26.25
CA THR A 457 -19.66 -22.78 -24.91
C THR A 457 -20.76 -22.27 -23.99
N ILE A 458 -21.53 -23.18 -23.39
CA ILE A 458 -22.51 -22.83 -22.36
C ILE A 458 -21.84 -22.97 -21.00
N ILE A 459 -21.73 -21.86 -20.27
CA ILE A 459 -21.14 -21.82 -18.93
C ILE A 459 -21.96 -20.89 -18.04
N THR A 460 -22.01 -21.21 -16.76
CA THR A 460 -22.56 -20.33 -15.72
C THR A 460 -21.41 -19.74 -14.94
N VAL A 461 -21.34 -18.42 -14.84
CA VAL A 461 -20.33 -17.73 -14.04
C VAL A 461 -20.78 -17.72 -12.57
N PRO A 462 -19.99 -18.30 -11.65
CA PRO A 462 -20.28 -18.27 -10.22
C PRO A 462 -20.50 -16.85 -9.71
N PHE A 463 -21.48 -16.70 -8.81
CA PHE A 463 -21.81 -15.43 -8.20
C PHE A 463 -22.23 -15.64 -6.74
N THR A 464 -21.70 -14.79 -5.86
CA THR A 464 -22.07 -14.76 -4.44
C THR A 464 -22.62 -13.38 -4.10
N PRO A 465 -23.88 -13.26 -3.67
CA PRO A 465 -24.50 -11.98 -3.33
C PRO A 465 -23.96 -11.41 -2.01
N GLY A 466 -24.36 -10.17 -1.70
CA GLY A 466 -24.14 -9.53 -0.41
C GLY A 466 -23.25 -8.28 -0.44
N ARG A 467 -22.79 -7.83 -1.61
CA ARG A 467 -22.09 -6.54 -1.70
C ARG A 467 -23.01 -5.41 -1.30
N GLY A 468 -22.46 -4.43 -0.62
CA GLY A 468 -23.14 -3.21 -0.21
C GLY A 468 -23.00 -2.05 -1.18
N ASP A 469 -23.74 -0.98 -0.91
CA ASP A 469 -23.57 0.32 -1.55
C ASP A 469 -23.07 1.33 -0.51
N ALA A 470 -21.87 1.88 -0.73
CA ALA A 470 -21.32 2.97 0.07
C ALA A 470 -21.97 4.31 -0.30
N THR A 471 -21.93 5.28 0.63
CA THR A 471 -22.40 6.65 0.41
C THR A 471 -21.24 7.64 0.28
N TYR A 472 -21.54 8.91 -0.03
CA TYR A 472 -20.53 9.98 -0.05
C TYR A 472 -19.90 10.19 1.34
N GLU A 473 -20.69 10.09 2.41
CA GLU A 473 -20.23 10.23 3.79
C GLU A 473 -19.32 9.07 4.23
N MET A 474 -19.42 7.92 3.56
CA MET A 474 -18.58 6.74 3.76
C MET A 474 -17.35 6.72 2.83
N THR A 475 -17.10 7.79 2.06
CA THR A 475 -16.05 7.83 1.06
C THR A 475 -15.22 9.11 1.20
N ASP A 476 -13.99 8.97 1.70
CA ASP A 476 -12.98 10.04 1.64
C ASP A 476 -12.43 10.12 0.21
N ALA A 477 -12.94 11.06 -0.57
CA ALA A 477 -12.63 11.20 -1.99
C ALA A 477 -11.12 11.36 -2.28
N GLU A 478 -10.40 12.14 -1.47
CA GLU A 478 -8.96 12.37 -1.63
C GLU A 478 -8.19 11.06 -1.40
N SER A 479 -8.61 10.24 -0.44
CA SER A 479 -7.98 8.95 -0.18
C SER A 479 -8.11 7.96 -1.35
N PHE A 480 -9.07 8.16 -2.27
CA PHE A 480 -9.26 7.30 -3.44
C PHE A 480 -8.44 7.74 -4.66
N GLU A 481 -7.86 8.94 -4.68
CA GLU A 481 -7.02 9.41 -5.79
C GLU A 481 -5.87 8.44 -6.15
N PRO A 482 -5.13 7.86 -5.18
CA PRO A 482 -4.07 6.89 -5.48
C PRO A 482 -4.56 5.56 -6.08
N LEU A 483 -5.87 5.30 -6.08
CA LEU A 483 -6.46 4.12 -6.73
C LEU A 483 -6.83 4.38 -8.19
N GLU A 484 -6.73 5.62 -8.68
CA GLU A 484 -6.94 5.93 -10.09
C GLU A 484 -5.87 5.20 -10.94
N PRO A 485 -6.26 4.35 -11.90
CA PRO A 485 -5.30 3.66 -12.74
C PRO A 485 -4.54 4.65 -13.62
N LEU A 486 -3.21 4.58 -13.60
CA LEU A 486 -2.33 5.29 -14.56
C LEU A 486 -2.33 4.63 -15.94
N ALA A 487 -2.57 3.32 -15.95
CA ALA A 487 -2.67 2.44 -17.09
C ALA A 487 -3.66 1.31 -16.78
N ASP A 488 -4.29 0.76 -17.81
CA ASP A 488 -4.98 -0.53 -17.72
C ASP A 488 -4.66 -1.35 -18.97
N GLY A 489 -3.73 -2.30 -18.81
CA GLY A 489 -3.36 -3.22 -19.89
C GLY A 489 -4.51 -4.12 -20.36
N TYR A 490 -5.45 -4.46 -19.48
CA TYR A 490 -6.62 -5.28 -19.82
C TYR A 490 -7.65 -4.51 -20.64
N ARG A 491 -7.71 -3.18 -20.50
CA ARG A 491 -8.48 -2.26 -21.36
C ARG A 491 -7.65 -1.64 -22.50
N ASN A 492 -6.37 -1.99 -22.63
CA ASN A 492 -5.41 -1.41 -23.58
C ASN A 492 -5.36 0.13 -23.51
N TRP A 493 -5.29 0.68 -22.30
CA TRP A 493 -5.34 2.10 -22.03
C TRP A 493 -4.13 2.59 -21.24
N LEU A 494 -3.68 3.79 -21.57
CA LEU A 494 -2.60 4.48 -20.90
C LEU A 494 -2.97 5.97 -20.81
N LYS A 495 -2.96 6.53 -19.60
CA LYS A 495 -3.40 7.92 -19.38
C LYS A 495 -2.48 8.96 -20.04
N LYS A 496 -1.18 8.69 -20.08
CA LYS A 496 -0.14 9.50 -20.73
C LYS A 496 1.12 8.68 -20.94
N GLU A 497 2.14 9.23 -21.60
CA GLU A 497 3.44 8.58 -21.67
C GLU A 497 4.13 8.56 -20.29
N TYR A 498 4.72 7.42 -19.94
CA TYR A 498 5.49 7.20 -18.72
C TYR A 498 6.87 6.66 -19.08
N ILE A 499 7.82 6.83 -18.16
CA ILE A 499 9.18 6.27 -18.29
C ILE A 499 9.14 4.74 -18.19
N VAL A 500 8.25 4.20 -17.35
CA VAL A 500 8.00 2.76 -17.19
C VAL A 500 7.18 2.24 -18.38
N SER A 501 7.54 1.06 -18.88
CA SER A 501 6.86 0.50 -20.05
C SER A 501 5.43 0.05 -19.74
N PRO A 502 4.48 0.09 -20.72
CA PRO A 502 3.10 -0.33 -20.49
C PRO A 502 2.92 -1.77 -20.00
N GLU A 503 3.78 -2.70 -20.43
CA GLU A 503 3.75 -4.09 -19.99
C GLU A 503 4.25 -4.28 -18.54
N GLU A 504 5.17 -3.44 -18.08
CA GLU A 504 5.62 -3.42 -16.68
C GLU A 504 4.54 -2.82 -15.78
N LEU A 505 3.86 -1.75 -16.22
CA LEU A 505 2.69 -1.20 -15.51
C LEU A 505 1.55 -2.21 -15.41
N MET A 506 1.31 -3.00 -16.47
CA MET A 506 0.35 -4.09 -16.43
C MET A 506 0.78 -5.17 -15.42
N LEU A 507 2.05 -5.60 -15.44
CA LEU A 507 2.56 -6.59 -14.50
C LEU A 507 2.44 -6.13 -13.05
N ASP A 508 2.80 -4.87 -12.78
CA ASP A 508 2.62 -4.23 -11.47
C ASP A 508 1.15 -4.27 -11.03
N ARG A 509 0.22 -3.90 -11.92
CA ARG A 509 -1.21 -3.96 -11.62
C ARG A 509 -1.72 -5.38 -11.38
N THR A 510 -1.26 -6.34 -12.18
CA THR A 510 -1.56 -7.77 -12.02
C THR A 510 -1.13 -8.26 -10.64
N GLN A 511 0.06 -7.87 -10.18
CA GLN A 511 0.57 -8.19 -8.84
C GLN A 511 -0.32 -7.59 -7.75
N LEU A 512 -0.68 -6.31 -7.87
CA LEU A 512 -1.60 -5.66 -6.93
C LEU A 512 -2.96 -6.36 -6.88
N MET A 513 -3.48 -6.85 -8.00
CA MET A 513 -4.76 -7.59 -8.02
C MET A 513 -4.64 -9.04 -7.50
N GLY A 514 -3.45 -9.48 -7.09
CA GLY A 514 -3.20 -10.84 -6.60
C GLY A 514 -3.32 -11.91 -7.68
N LEU A 515 -3.10 -11.54 -8.95
CA LEU A 515 -3.19 -12.43 -10.10
C LEU A 515 -1.84 -13.07 -10.42
N THR A 516 -1.87 -14.32 -10.87
CA THR A 516 -0.71 -15.05 -11.38
C THR A 516 -0.48 -14.76 -12.86
N ALA A 517 0.70 -15.08 -13.39
CA ALA A 517 0.99 -14.90 -14.82
C ALA A 517 0.04 -15.67 -15.77
N PRO A 518 -0.39 -16.92 -15.46
CA PRO A 518 -1.45 -17.58 -16.24
C PRO A 518 -2.80 -16.86 -16.19
N GLU A 519 -3.22 -16.38 -15.01
CA GLU A 519 -4.47 -15.61 -14.86
C GLU A 519 -4.43 -14.28 -15.60
N MET A 520 -3.29 -13.57 -15.56
CA MET A 520 -3.04 -12.37 -16.35
C MET A 520 -3.19 -12.66 -17.85
N THR A 521 -2.57 -13.75 -18.31
CA THR A 521 -2.58 -14.16 -19.72
C THR A 521 -4.01 -14.41 -20.19
N VAL A 522 -4.75 -15.29 -19.50
CA VAL A 522 -6.10 -15.67 -19.90
C VAL A 522 -7.06 -14.47 -19.86
N LEU A 523 -6.97 -13.62 -18.84
CA LEU A 523 -7.79 -12.42 -18.72
C LEU A 523 -7.53 -11.44 -19.87
N LEU A 524 -6.27 -11.15 -20.20
CA LEU A 524 -5.95 -10.24 -21.30
C LEU A 524 -6.52 -10.74 -22.63
N GLY A 525 -6.27 -12.01 -22.97
CA GLY A 525 -6.76 -12.60 -24.22
C GLY A 525 -8.30 -12.54 -24.33
N GLY A 526 -8.99 -12.88 -23.24
CA GLY A 526 -10.46 -12.83 -23.20
C GLY A 526 -11.04 -11.43 -23.28
N MET A 527 -10.44 -10.47 -22.57
CA MET A 527 -10.84 -9.06 -22.62
C MET A 527 -10.72 -8.50 -24.04
N ARG A 528 -9.60 -8.79 -24.73
CA ARG A 528 -9.41 -8.37 -26.13
C ARG A 528 -10.50 -8.87 -27.07
N VAL A 529 -10.79 -10.17 -27.07
CA VAL A 529 -11.77 -10.75 -28.00
C VAL A 529 -13.22 -10.34 -27.66
N MET A 530 -13.51 -10.00 -26.41
CA MET A 530 -14.81 -9.43 -26.01
C MET A 530 -14.97 -7.95 -26.40
N GLY A 531 -13.90 -7.31 -26.91
CA GLY A 531 -13.95 -5.92 -27.36
C GLY A 531 -14.07 -4.93 -26.21
N THR A 532 -13.40 -5.20 -25.08
CA THR A 532 -13.43 -4.35 -23.88
C THR A 532 -12.25 -3.36 -23.85
N ASN A 533 -11.75 -2.92 -25.00
CA ASN A 533 -10.76 -1.85 -24.98
C ASN A 533 -11.40 -0.50 -24.62
N TYR A 534 -10.62 0.37 -23.99
CA TYR A 534 -10.94 1.78 -23.85
C TYR A 534 -11.12 2.43 -25.22
N GLY A 535 -12.12 3.31 -25.36
CA GLY A 535 -12.38 4.03 -26.61
C GLY A 535 -12.73 3.13 -27.80
N GLU A 536 -13.10 1.87 -27.55
CA GLU A 536 -13.42 0.85 -28.56
C GLU A 536 -12.30 0.57 -29.58
N THR A 537 -11.06 0.90 -29.21
CA THR A 537 -9.88 0.70 -30.06
C THR A 537 -9.71 -0.76 -30.48
N LYS A 538 -9.09 -1.00 -31.63
CA LYS A 538 -8.90 -2.34 -32.19
C LYS A 538 -7.53 -2.95 -31.91
N HIS A 539 -6.69 -2.28 -31.12
CA HIS A 539 -5.37 -2.76 -30.76
C HIS A 539 -5.47 -4.04 -29.92
N GLY A 540 -4.79 -5.10 -30.34
CA GLY A 540 -4.82 -6.39 -29.66
C GLY A 540 -6.08 -7.23 -29.92
N VAL A 541 -7.08 -6.71 -30.65
CA VAL A 541 -8.34 -7.43 -30.92
C VAL A 541 -8.12 -8.40 -32.09
N PHE A 542 -7.37 -9.46 -31.85
CA PHE A 542 -7.01 -10.43 -32.89
C PHE A 542 -8.11 -11.47 -33.10
N THR A 543 -9.29 -11.02 -33.53
CA THR A 543 -10.43 -11.88 -33.86
C THR A 543 -11.31 -11.22 -34.93
N ASN A 544 -12.05 -12.04 -35.70
CA ASN A 544 -13.13 -11.55 -36.56
C ASN A 544 -14.52 -11.74 -35.92
N ASN A 545 -14.61 -12.37 -34.74
CA ASN A 545 -15.85 -12.66 -34.02
C ASN A 545 -15.86 -11.92 -32.67
N ILE A 546 -15.77 -10.59 -32.72
CA ILE A 546 -15.73 -9.75 -31.51
C ILE A 546 -16.98 -10.00 -30.67
N GLY A 547 -16.79 -10.19 -29.37
CA GLY A 547 -17.86 -10.55 -28.43
C GLY A 547 -18.05 -12.04 -28.27
N ALA A 548 -17.23 -12.89 -28.90
CA ALA A 548 -17.09 -14.31 -28.58
C ALA A 548 -15.84 -14.55 -27.73
N LEU A 549 -16.01 -15.16 -26.56
CA LEU A 549 -14.92 -15.51 -25.65
C LEU A 549 -14.19 -16.74 -26.20
N SER A 550 -13.29 -16.51 -27.15
CA SER A 550 -12.49 -17.51 -27.85
C SER A 550 -10.99 -17.31 -27.60
N ASN A 551 -10.18 -18.33 -27.88
CA ASN A 551 -8.73 -18.25 -27.79
C ASN A 551 -8.08 -17.56 -29.01
N ASP A 552 -8.86 -16.88 -29.86
CA ASP A 552 -8.42 -16.24 -31.10
C ASP A 552 -7.24 -15.28 -30.91
N PHE A 553 -7.19 -14.59 -29.77
CA PHE A 553 -6.05 -13.73 -29.42
C PHE A 553 -4.72 -14.50 -29.52
N PHE A 554 -4.63 -15.66 -28.89
CA PHE A 554 -3.40 -16.45 -28.85
C PHE A 554 -3.12 -17.18 -30.16
N VAL A 555 -4.17 -17.69 -30.81
CA VAL A 555 -4.04 -18.33 -32.14
C VAL A 555 -3.41 -17.36 -33.13
N ASN A 556 -3.93 -16.13 -33.22
CA ASN A 556 -3.40 -15.14 -34.15
C ASN A 556 -2.05 -14.55 -33.70
N LEU A 557 -1.82 -14.39 -32.39
CA LEU A 557 -0.54 -13.91 -31.86
C LEU A 557 0.62 -14.89 -32.12
N THR A 558 0.34 -16.20 -32.14
CA THR A 558 1.34 -17.25 -32.35
C THR A 558 1.48 -17.67 -33.82
N ASP A 559 0.60 -17.18 -34.70
CA ASP A 559 0.60 -17.55 -36.12
C ASP A 559 1.79 -16.94 -36.88
N MET A 560 2.69 -17.83 -37.30
CA MET A 560 3.89 -17.49 -38.07
C MET A 560 3.60 -17.01 -39.50
N GLY A 561 2.36 -17.11 -39.98
CA GLY A 561 1.87 -16.46 -41.18
C GLY A 561 1.87 -14.93 -41.09
N TYR A 562 1.98 -14.37 -39.88
CA TYR A 562 2.13 -12.93 -39.65
C TYR A 562 3.57 -12.51 -39.39
N SER A 563 3.82 -11.22 -39.61
CA SER A 563 5.01 -10.47 -39.18
C SER A 563 4.58 -9.26 -38.37
N TRP A 564 5.33 -8.95 -37.31
CA TRP A 564 5.08 -7.83 -36.39
C TRP A 564 6.11 -6.74 -36.67
N GLU A 565 5.66 -5.54 -36.97
CA GLU A 565 6.53 -4.40 -37.29
C GLU A 565 6.12 -3.17 -36.46
N PRO A 566 7.07 -2.38 -35.92
CA PRO A 566 6.76 -1.12 -35.28
C PRO A 566 6.02 -0.17 -36.23
N ALA A 567 5.08 0.58 -35.68
CA ALA A 567 4.36 1.67 -36.32
C ALA A 567 4.52 2.96 -35.49
N GLU A 568 3.86 4.04 -35.91
CA GLU A 568 3.90 5.32 -35.19
C GLU A 568 3.21 5.22 -33.81
N ASN A 569 3.55 6.14 -32.90
CA ASN A 569 2.91 6.31 -31.59
C ASN A 569 2.92 5.05 -30.71
N GLY A 570 4.00 4.25 -30.76
CA GLY A 570 4.15 3.06 -29.93
C GLY A 570 3.24 1.88 -30.33
N LEU A 571 2.62 1.95 -31.50
CA LEU A 571 1.81 0.88 -32.07
C LEU A 571 2.66 -0.10 -32.89
N TYR A 572 2.06 -1.24 -33.20
CA TYR A 572 2.63 -2.26 -34.05
C TYR A 572 1.61 -2.74 -35.08
N ASN A 573 2.05 -2.92 -36.32
CA ASN A 573 1.26 -3.57 -37.36
C ASN A 573 1.54 -5.08 -37.35
N ILE A 574 0.48 -5.87 -37.50
CA ILE A 574 0.56 -7.31 -37.69
C ILE A 574 0.15 -7.59 -39.13
N ARG A 575 1.15 -7.87 -39.96
CA ARG A 575 1.03 -7.95 -41.42
C ARG A 575 1.04 -9.39 -41.88
N SER A 576 0.17 -9.75 -42.81
CA SER A 576 0.23 -11.05 -43.46
C SER A 576 1.50 -11.15 -44.31
N LYS A 577 2.31 -12.19 -44.09
CA LYS A 577 3.50 -12.45 -44.93
C LYS A 577 3.14 -12.83 -46.37
N LYS A 578 1.91 -13.31 -46.61
CA LYS A 578 1.45 -13.74 -47.93
C LYS A 578 0.98 -12.58 -48.80
N THR A 579 0.16 -11.68 -48.24
CA THR A 579 -0.43 -10.57 -49.00
C THR A 579 0.29 -9.26 -48.79
N GLY A 580 1.05 -9.14 -47.71
CA GLY A 580 1.63 -7.88 -47.27
C GLY A 580 0.60 -6.92 -46.69
N GLU A 581 -0.64 -7.33 -46.39
CA GLU A 581 -1.66 -6.44 -45.82
C GLU A 581 -1.61 -6.42 -44.29
N VAL A 582 -1.88 -5.26 -43.68
CA VAL A 582 -2.03 -5.13 -42.23
C VAL A 582 -3.35 -5.77 -41.83
N LYS A 583 -3.28 -6.86 -41.05
CA LYS A 583 -4.46 -7.60 -40.59
C LYS A 583 -4.95 -7.11 -39.23
N PHE A 584 -4.02 -6.82 -38.32
CA PHE A 584 -4.32 -6.30 -36.98
C PHE A 584 -3.33 -5.21 -36.58
N THR A 585 -3.67 -4.46 -35.54
CA THR A 585 -2.76 -3.54 -34.85
C THR A 585 -2.65 -3.94 -33.38
N ALA A 586 -1.58 -3.56 -32.71
CA ALA A 586 -1.27 -3.96 -31.35
C ALA A 586 -0.46 -2.91 -30.60
N THR A 587 -0.47 -3.00 -29.28
CA THR A 587 0.44 -2.28 -28.38
C THR A 587 1.48 -3.23 -27.80
N ARG A 588 2.43 -2.70 -27.03
CA ARG A 588 3.41 -3.51 -26.28
C ARG A 588 2.73 -4.49 -25.31
N THR A 589 1.65 -4.06 -24.67
CA THR A 589 0.85 -4.87 -23.76
C THR A 589 0.30 -6.13 -24.44
N ASP A 590 0.00 -6.06 -25.74
CA ASP A 590 -0.45 -7.21 -26.50
C ASP A 590 0.73 -8.11 -26.91
N LEU A 591 1.80 -7.52 -27.45
CA LEU A 591 2.91 -8.26 -28.05
C LEU A 591 3.88 -8.87 -27.03
N VAL A 592 3.89 -8.39 -25.78
CA VAL A 592 4.72 -8.98 -24.72
C VAL A 592 4.43 -10.47 -24.52
N PHE A 593 3.17 -10.91 -24.73
CA PHE A 593 2.76 -12.31 -24.67
C PHE A 593 3.30 -13.16 -25.84
N GLY A 594 3.73 -12.53 -26.94
CA GLY A 594 4.42 -13.21 -28.04
C GLY A 594 5.95 -13.16 -27.93
N SER A 595 6.49 -12.39 -26.97
CA SER A 595 7.91 -12.05 -26.89
C SER A 595 8.59 -12.56 -25.62
N ASN A 596 8.03 -12.28 -24.44
CA ASN A 596 8.59 -12.77 -23.17
C ASN A 596 8.51 -14.30 -23.14
N SER A 597 9.60 -15.00 -22.87
CA SER A 597 9.66 -16.46 -22.99
C SER A 597 8.68 -17.20 -22.06
N ILE A 598 8.39 -16.64 -20.89
CA ILE A 598 7.42 -17.22 -19.93
C ILE A 598 6.00 -16.97 -20.45
N LEU A 599 5.64 -15.72 -20.75
CA LEU A 599 4.29 -15.38 -21.23
C LEU A 599 3.96 -16.06 -22.57
N ARG A 600 4.97 -16.21 -23.44
CA ARG A 600 4.84 -16.94 -24.70
C ARG A 600 4.46 -18.41 -24.50
N SER A 601 5.02 -19.07 -23.49
CA SER A 601 4.65 -20.46 -23.19
C SER A 601 3.17 -20.61 -22.81
N TYR A 602 2.60 -19.62 -22.11
CA TYR A 602 1.18 -19.60 -21.79
C TYR A 602 0.32 -19.25 -23.01
N ALA A 603 0.79 -18.34 -23.87
CA ALA A 603 0.11 -18.05 -25.13
C ALA A 603 0.06 -19.28 -26.04
N GLU A 604 1.17 -20.02 -26.16
CA GLU A 604 1.25 -21.27 -26.92
C GLU A 604 0.31 -22.34 -26.35
N PHE A 605 0.22 -22.47 -25.02
CA PHE A 605 -0.74 -23.36 -24.37
C PHE A 605 -2.18 -22.99 -24.78
N TYR A 606 -2.61 -21.75 -24.59
CA TYR A 606 -3.98 -21.36 -24.93
C TYR A 606 -4.27 -21.35 -26.44
N ALA A 607 -3.26 -21.29 -27.31
CA ALA A 607 -3.41 -21.37 -28.77
C ALA A 607 -3.66 -22.80 -29.29
N GLN A 608 -3.47 -23.84 -28.47
CA GLN A 608 -3.68 -25.24 -28.91
C GLN A 608 -5.14 -25.50 -29.31
N ASP A 609 -5.33 -26.35 -30.33
CA ASP A 609 -6.66 -26.65 -30.89
C ASP A 609 -7.62 -27.30 -29.86
N ASP A 610 -7.08 -28.02 -28.89
CA ASP A 610 -7.80 -28.72 -27.81
C ASP A 610 -8.05 -27.84 -26.56
N ASN A 611 -7.57 -26.60 -26.53
CA ASN A 611 -7.69 -25.71 -25.36
C ASN A 611 -8.80 -24.66 -25.45
N LYS A 612 -9.71 -24.75 -26.42
CA LYS A 612 -10.82 -23.78 -26.58
C LYS A 612 -11.74 -23.72 -25.35
N GLU A 613 -12.23 -24.88 -24.89
CA GLU A 613 -13.08 -24.95 -23.69
C GLU A 613 -12.28 -24.63 -22.42
N ARG A 614 -11.01 -25.08 -22.36
CA ARG A 614 -10.10 -24.82 -21.25
C ARG A 614 -9.88 -23.31 -21.06
N PHE A 615 -9.67 -22.58 -22.14
CA PHE A 615 -9.53 -21.13 -22.14
C PHE A 615 -10.76 -20.43 -21.53
N VAL A 616 -11.97 -20.81 -21.95
CA VAL A 616 -13.21 -20.24 -21.40
C VAL A 616 -13.32 -20.49 -19.90
N GLN A 617 -13.04 -21.72 -19.45
CA GLN A 617 -13.13 -22.07 -18.03
C GLN A 617 -12.09 -21.31 -17.19
N ASP A 618 -10.84 -21.23 -17.65
CA ASP A 618 -9.78 -20.50 -16.95
C ASP A 618 -10.05 -19.00 -16.94
N PHE A 619 -10.61 -18.43 -18.02
CA PHE A 619 -11.06 -17.04 -18.05
C PHE A 619 -12.13 -16.79 -16.98
N VAL A 620 -13.15 -17.64 -16.91
CA VAL A 620 -14.22 -17.52 -15.91
C VAL A 620 -13.67 -17.62 -14.49
N ASN A 621 -12.73 -18.52 -14.23
CA ASN A 621 -12.10 -18.65 -12.92
C ASN A 621 -11.33 -17.38 -12.52
N ALA A 622 -10.52 -16.83 -13.43
CA ALA A 622 -9.78 -15.60 -13.20
C ALA A 622 -10.71 -14.38 -13.07
N TRP A 623 -11.76 -14.30 -13.87
CA TRP A 623 -12.80 -13.27 -13.78
C TRP A 623 -13.48 -13.26 -12.40
N VAL A 624 -13.95 -14.43 -11.95
CA VAL A 624 -14.59 -14.59 -10.64
C VAL A 624 -13.64 -14.21 -9.50
N LYS A 625 -12.35 -14.56 -9.62
CA LYS A 625 -11.33 -14.17 -8.65
C LYS A 625 -11.23 -12.65 -8.53
N VAL A 626 -11.18 -11.91 -9.65
CA VAL A 626 -11.16 -10.43 -9.64
C VAL A 626 -12.45 -9.87 -9.04
N MET A 627 -13.61 -10.38 -9.47
CA MET A 627 -14.91 -9.89 -8.97
C MET A 627 -15.07 -10.09 -7.46
N ASN A 628 -14.41 -11.10 -6.87
CA ASN A 628 -14.49 -11.43 -5.45
C ASN A 628 -13.25 -11.00 -4.64
N ALA A 629 -12.34 -10.21 -5.22
CA ALA A 629 -11.06 -9.89 -4.59
C ALA A 629 -11.22 -9.18 -3.23
N ASP A 630 -12.27 -8.38 -3.07
CA ASP A 630 -12.61 -7.60 -1.87
C ASP A 630 -13.68 -8.26 -0.97
N ARG A 631 -14.09 -9.51 -1.27
CA ARG A 631 -15.15 -10.22 -0.54
C ARG A 631 -14.63 -10.91 0.72
N PHE A 632 -14.03 -10.12 1.61
CA PHE A 632 -13.54 -10.60 2.91
C PHE A 632 -14.66 -11.03 3.85
N ASP A 633 -15.91 -10.59 3.61
CA ASP A 633 -17.10 -11.06 4.32
C ASP A 633 -17.43 -12.55 4.10
N LEU A 634 -16.75 -13.19 3.12
CA LEU A 634 -16.89 -14.61 2.80
C LEU A 634 -15.74 -15.47 3.31
N LYS A 635 -14.70 -14.87 3.91
CA LYS A 635 -13.46 -15.54 4.31
C LYS A 635 -13.41 -15.85 5.79
#